data_AF-A0A5A8F470-F1
#
_entry.id   AF-A0A5A8F470-F1
#
_cell.length_a   1.000
_cell.length_b   1.000
_cell.length_c   1.000
_cell.angle_alpha   90.00
_cell.angle_beta   90.00
_cell.angle_gamma   90.00
#
_symmetry.space_group_name_H-M   'P 1'
#
loop_
_entity.id
_entity.type
_entity.pdbx_description
1 polymer ?
#
loop_
_entity_poly.entity_id
_entity_poly.type
_entity_poly.pdbx_seq_one_letter_code
_entity_poly.pdbx_strand_id
1 'polypeptide(L)' 'MDKDKKEKIRAIEEMIQVVLLRIPKEVEAMKFYLSAAKKATSEKARNLFQNLAEQEKGHEAELKRILLELKDELRKIKEK' A
#
# COMPACT_ATOMS: atom_id res chain seq x y z
N MET A 1 -0.26 23.53 -22.36
CA MET A 1 -0.54 22.99 -21.01
C MET A 1 0.29 23.80 -20.03
N ASP A 2 -0.34 24.33 -19.00
CA ASP A 2 0.30 25.16 -17.97
C ASP A 2 1.45 24.42 -17.27
N LYS A 3 2.54 25.12 -16.94
CA LYS A 3 3.77 24.53 -16.37
C LYS A 3 3.46 23.89 -15.01
N ASP A 4 2.67 24.58 -14.19
CA ASP A 4 2.28 24.14 -12.85
C ASP A 4 1.43 22.87 -12.92
N LYS A 5 0.54 22.79 -13.91
CA LYS A 5 -0.26 21.60 -14.19
C LYS A 5 0.60 20.39 -14.56
N LYS A 6 1.67 20.59 -15.34
CA LYS A 6 2.60 19.52 -15.73
C LYS A 6 3.39 18.99 -14.54
N GLU A 7 3.86 19.88 -13.66
CA GLU A 7 4.58 19.50 -12.44
C GLU A 7 3.66 18.72 -11.48
N LYS A 8 2.40 19.16 -11.32
CA LYS A 8 1.42 18.44 -10.50
C LYS A 8 1.11 17.04 -11.02
N ILE A 9 0.94 16.87 -12.33
CA ILE A 9 0.74 15.56 -12.97
C ILE A 9 1.91 14.64 -12.65
N ARG A 10 3.15 15.13 -12.84
CA ARG A 10 4.36 14.35 -12.58
C ARG A 10 4.44 13.90 -11.12
N ALA A 11 4.18 14.79 -10.17
CA ALA A 11 4.21 14.47 -8.75
C ALA A 11 3.21 13.35 -8.39
N ILE A 12 1.99 13.41 -8.92
CA ILE A 12 0.97 12.37 -8.69
C ILE A 12 1.36 11.05 -9.35
N GLU A 13 1.91 11.09 -10.57
CA GLU A 13 2.40 9.88 -11.25
C GLU A 13 3.54 9.22 -10.44
N GLU A 14 4.48 10.00 -9.91
CA GLU A 14 5.54 9.50 -9.02
C GLU A 14 4.98 8.88 -7.73
N MET A 15 3.99 9.53 -7.08
CA MET A 15 3.31 8.97 -5.90
C MET A 15 2.59 7.65 -6.21
N ILE A 16 1.89 7.56 -7.35
CA ILE A 16 1.24 6.33 -7.81
C ILE A 16 2.26 5.20 -7.96
N GLN A 17 3.42 5.46 -8.54
CA GLN A 17 4.47 4.44 -8.68
C GLN A 17 4.96 3.95 -7.32
N VAL A 18 5.20 4.86 -6.37
CA VAL A 18 5.61 4.48 -5.01
C VAL A 18 4.56 3.60 -4.34
N VAL A 19 3.28 3.96 -4.42
CA VAL A 19 2.19 3.17 -3.82
C VAL A 19 2.08 1.78 -4.47
N LEU A 20 2.17 1.70 -5.81
CA LEU A 20 2.15 0.44 -6.53
C LEU A 20 3.31 -0.49 -6.14
N LEU A 21 4.48 0.06 -5.84
CA LEU A 21 5.63 -0.71 -5.36
C LEU A 21 5.46 -1.21 -3.91
N ARG A 22 4.67 -0.50 -3.09
CA ARG A 22 4.49 -0.83 -1.66
C ARG A 22 3.40 -1.86 -1.39
N ILE A 23 2.29 -1.84 -2.14
CA ILE A 23 1.22 -2.84 -2.01
C ILE A 23 1.74 -4.30 -2.00
N PRO A 24 2.58 -4.76 -2.94
CA PRO A 24 3.08 -6.13 -2.91
C PRO A 24 4.00 -6.40 -1.71
N LYS A 25 4.64 -5.37 -1.13
CA LYS A 25 5.48 -5.50 0.07
C LYS A 25 4.64 -5.78 1.31
N GLU A 26 3.48 -5.14 1.44
CA GLU A 26 2.54 -5.46 2.53
C GLU A 26 2.01 -6.90 2.40
N VAL A 27 1.71 -7.34 1.18
CA VAL A 27 1.30 -8.73 0.92
C VAL A 27 2.41 -9.74 1.26
N GLU A 28 3.66 -9.42 0.93
CA GLU A 28 4.84 -10.22 1.25
C GLU A 28 5.03 -10.31 2.78
N ALA A 29 4.93 -9.19 3.50
CA ALA A 29 5.03 -9.11 4.94
C ALA A 29 3.90 -9.88 5.65
N MET A 30 2.65 -9.73 5.19
CA MET A 30 1.52 -10.51 5.69
C MET A 30 1.80 -12.02 5.58
N LYS A 31 2.23 -12.48 4.40
CA LYS A 31 2.56 -13.90 4.17
C LYS A 31 3.72 -14.38 5.04
N PHE A 32 4.73 -13.53 5.23
CA PHE A 32 5.85 -13.80 6.12
C PHE A 32 5.37 -14.03 7.56
N TYR A 33 4.55 -13.12 8.10
CA TYR A 33 4.03 -13.25 9.46
C TYR A 33 3.07 -14.43 9.62
N LEU A 34 2.22 -14.72 8.64
CA LEU A 34 1.39 -15.94 8.67
C LEU A 34 2.25 -17.22 8.68
N SER A 35 3.37 -17.24 7.95
CA SER A 35 4.32 -18.36 7.97
C SER A 35 5.02 -18.48 9.33
N ALA A 36 5.42 -17.35 9.93
CA ALA A 36 6.00 -17.31 11.26
C ALA A 36 5.02 -17.79 12.35
N ALA A 37 3.74 -17.38 12.28
CA ALA A 37 2.68 -17.82 13.18
C ALA A 37 2.49 -19.36 13.15
N LYS A 38 2.58 -19.97 11.96
CA LYS A 38 2.49 -21.43 11.78
C LYS A 38 3.66 -22.19 12.41
N LYS A 39 4.84 -21.58 12.45
CA LYS A 39 6.07 -22.17 13.01
C LYS A 39 6.26 -21.88 14.50
N ALA A 40 5.49 -20.95 15.06
CA ALA A 40 5.60 -20.55 16.45
C ALA A 40 5.15 -21.66 17.41
N THR A 41 6.01 -21.99 18.38
CA THR A 41 5.73 -23.00 19.41
C THR A 41 4.97 -22.43 20.60
N SER A 42 5.22 -21.16 20.96
CA SER A 42 4.49 -20.48 22.02
C SER A 42 3.24 -19.80 21.50
N GLU A 43 2.16 -19.86 22.28
CA GLU A 43 0.90 -19.19 21.97
C GLU A 43 1.08 -17.67 21.84
N LYS A 44 1.87 -17.06 22.73
CA LYS A 44 2.19 -15.63 22.69
C LYS A 44 2.83 -15.22 21.36
N ALA A 45 3.80 -15.99 20.85
CA ALA A 45 4.45 -15.67 19.57
C ALA A 45 3.50 -15.88 18.39
N ARG A 46 2.68 -16.94 18.41
CA ARG A 46 1.66 -17.19 17.37
C ARG A 46 0.67 -16.03 17.29
N ASN A 47 0.16 -15.56 18.43
CA ASN A 47 -0.79 -14.44 18.49
C ASN A 47 -0.14 -13.13 18.01
N LEU A 48 1.12 -12.88 18.39
CA LEU A 48 1.87 -11.72 17.90
C LEU A 48 1.97 -11.72 16.37
N PHE A 49 2.41 -12.84 15.77
CA PHE A 49 2.55 -12.92 14.32
C PHE A 49 1.21 -12.86 13.58
N GLN A 50 0.13 -13.40 14.15
CA GLN A 50 -1.21 -13.22 13.59
C GLN A 50 -1.65 -11.75 13.60
N ASN A 51 -1.41 -11.03 14.69
CA ASN A 51 -1.72 -9.61 14.78
C ASN A 51 -0.91 -8.79 13.76
N LEU A 52 0.39 -9.06 13.62
CA LEU A 52 1.23 -8.41 12.62
C LEU A 52 0.71 -8.68 11.20
N ALA A 53 0.32 -9.92 10.87
CA ALA A 53 -0.26 -10.23 9.57
C ALA A 53 -1.56 -9.44 9.29
N GLU A 54 -2.44 -9.27 10.30
CA GLU A 54 -3.66 -8.46 10.13
C GLU A 54 -3.34 -6.98 9.97
N GLN A 55 -2.29 -6.47 10.63
CA GLN A 55 -1.81 -5.09 10.43
C GLN A 55 -1.36 -4.87 8.98
N GLU A 56 -0.56 -5.78 8.41
CA GLU A 56 -0.11 -5.63 7.02
C GLU A 56 -1.25 -5.70 6.01
N LYS A 57 -2.28 -6.50 6.29
CA LYS A 57 -3.52 -6.49 5.49
C LYS A 57 -4.26 -5.15 5.57
N GLY A 58 -4.26 -4.52 6.75
CA GLY A 58 -4.75 -3.15 6.92
C GLY A 58 -3.94 -2.14 6.11
N HIS A 59 -2.60 -2.22 6.15
CA HIS A 59 -1.72 -1.37 5.34
C HIS A 59 -1.96 -1.57 3.84
N GLU A 60 -2.12 -2.81 3.37
CA GLU A 60 -2.45 -3.12 1.97
C GLU A 60 -3.76 -2.44 1.53
N ALA A 61 -4.81 -2.53 2.36
CA ALA A 61 -6.11 -1.92 2.09
C ALA A 61 -6.02 -0.39 2.00
N GLU A 62 -5.27 0.23 2.91
CA GLU A 62 -5.07 1.68 2.94
C GLU A 62 -4.29 2.17 1.71
N LEU A 63 -3.21 1.47 1.32
CA LEU A 63 -2.47 1.79 0.10
C LEU A 63 -3.33 1.66 -1.15
N LYS A 64 -4.22 0.67 -1.22
CA LYS A 64 -5.19 0.54 -2.32
C LYS A 64 -6.18 1.71 -2.36
N ARG A 65 -6.65 2.18 -1.20
CA ARG A 65 -7.51 3.38 -1.11
C ARG A 65 -6.80 4.62 -1.63
N ILE A 66 -5.57 4.87 -1.15
CA ILE A 66 -4.73 5.99 -1.59
C ILE A 66 -4.48 5.92 -3.10
N LEU A 67 -4.22 4.73 -3.66
CA LEU A 67 -4.03 4.55 -5.09
C LEU A 67 -5.25 4.97 -5.91
N LEU A 68 -6.46 4.67 -5.44
CA LEU A 68 -7.70 5.08 -6.10
C LEU A 68 -7.87 6.60 -6.07
N GLU A 69 -7.62 7.22 -4.91
CA GLU A 69 -7.70 8.68 -4.73
C GLU A 69 -6.71 9.42 -5.64
N LEU A 70 -5.45 8.97 -5.70
CA LEU A 70 -4.43 9.54 -6.59
C LEU A 70 -4.79 9.41 -8.07
N LYS A 71 -5.35 8.26 -8.47
CA LYS A 71 -5.80 8.05 -9.85
C LYS A 71 -6.97 8.95 -10.22
N ASP A 72 -7.92 9.16 -9.31
CA ASP A 72 -9.03 10.07 -9.54
C ASP A 72 -8.56 11.53 -9.61
N GLU A 73 -7.62 11.93 -8.75
CA GLU A 73 -7.00 13.26 -8.83
C GLU A 73 -6.27 13.47 -10.16
N LEU A 74 -5.46 12.50 -10.59
CA LEU A 74 -4.76 12.54 -11.87
C LEU A 74 -5.73 12.70 -13.04
N ARG A 75 -6.83 11.95 -13.03
CA ARG A 75 -7.89 12.02 -14.04
C ARG A 75 -8.52 13.41 -14.09
N LYS A 76 -8.93 13.95 -12.93
CA LYS A 76 -9.52 15.30 -12.81
C LYS A 76 -8.60 16.39 -13.34
N ILE A 77 -7.28 16.24 -13.15
CA ILE A 77 -6.30 17.21 -13.68
C ILE A 77 -6.15 17.08 -15.20
N LYS A 78 -6.18 15.86 -15.75
CA LYS A 78 -6.07 15.62 -17.19
C LYS A 78 -7.33 16.02 -17.97
N GLU A 79 -8.50 15.97 -17.34
CA GLU A 79 -9.80 16.36 -17.92
C GLU A 79 -10.08 17.88 -17.86
N LYS A 80 -9.52 18.59 -16.88
CA LYS A 80 -9.42 20.05 -16.88
C LYS A 80 -8.35 20.54 -17.86
#